data_AF-A0A2K1L3X7-F1
#
_entry.id   AF-A0A2K1L3X7-F1
#
_cell.length_a   1.000
_cell.length_b   1.000
_cell.length_c   1.000
_cell.angle_alpha   90.00
_cell.angle_beta   90.00
_cell.angle_gamma   90.00
#
_symmetry.space_group_name_H-M   'P 1'
#
loop_
_entity.id
_entity.type
_entity.pdbx_description
1 polymer ?
#
loop_
_entity_poly.entity_id
_entity_poly.type
_entity_poly.pdbx_seq_one_letter_code
_entity_poly.pdbx_strand_id
1 'polypeptide(L)'
;MGTEVCTMFRGRLVLVLFLVVIFSNVFVSSAGSSSRSFLTEGLNPQAKIAGQSRSEHAYATLLYGDEFLLGVRVLGKSIRDTGVTKDMVALVSDGVSDAGIRLLEADGWIVQRIELLANPNSKRPTRFWGVYTKLKIFNMTDYRKVVYLDADTIVTRSIEDLFECQSFCANLKHSERLNSGVMVVEPSRDLFEDMMSKVGNTYSYTGGDQGFLNSYYVGFADAELFNPELSPEIRKARPKKMERLTTLYNADVGLFALANKWMVDASELRVIHYTLGPLKPWDWYAEWLLEPVKMWQDIRVTLEEIIPGTGQGRDPRTSLITWTLFLIPLLALSYMKRALLLQIQKDLFGLASSGSVFFTYARQLWYKYKPGATLPTYSTLITAIHRDPKDANGDAGLSCVVPNYLGISAIAVCFFTLFGSLGLAAFLIPRQVMPWTGFLLTYEWTFFTFLVVFAKYLDYVYSWGRGTATKSLSVAEEISLYSTDKLHSKNSVSWDTETSTYGIVTALVALLIPALPRIFGTTAIFARAGLMVSGVFLLAVVATYSAEKLAVHWFLKGQNDCSYLER
;
A
#
# COMPACT_ATOMS: atom_id res chain seq x y z
N MET A 1 -17.61 -38.79 27.85
CA MET A 1 -16.54 -37.87 28.33
C MET A 1 -15.26 -37.88 27.49
N GLY A 2 -14.94 -38.92 26.71
CA GLY A 2 -13.69 -38.96 25.90
C GLY A 2 -13.70 -38.27 24.53
N THR A 3 -14.88 -37.93 23.99
CA THR A 3 -15.03 -37.38 22.61
C THR A 3 -15.11 -35.86 22.55
N GLU A 4 -15.54 -35.18 23.62
CA GLU A 4 -15.64 -33.71 23.68
C GLU A 4 -14.30 -33.02 24.00
N VAL A 5 -13.38 -33.71 24.69
CA VAL A 5 -12.04 -33.17 24.99
C VAL A 5 -11.14 -33.22 23.74
N CYS A 6 -11.37 -34.18 22.85
CA CYS A 6 -10.59 -34.36 21.61
C CYS A 6 -11.00 -33.36 20.50
N THR A 7 -12.27 -32.93 20.47
CA THR A 7 -12.77 -31.85 19.59
C THR A 7 -12.40 -30.45 20.10
N MET A 8 -12.30 -30.27 21.43
CA MET A 8 -11.84 -29.01 22.04
C MET A 8 -10.35 -28.72 21.78
N PHE A 9 -9.50 -29.76 21.77
CA PHE A 9 -8.07 -29.63 21.42
C PHE A 9 -7.82 -29.43 19.92
N ARG A 10 -8.61 -30.09 19.05
CA ARG A 10 -8.54 -29.90 17.59
C ARG A 10 -9.09 -28.53 17.13
N GLY A 11 -10.11 -27.99 17.79
CA GLY A 11 -10.68 -26.67 17.46
C GLY A 11 -9.79 -25.49 17.88
N ARG A 12 -9.07 -25.62 19.01
CA ARG A 12 -7.97 -24.71 19.33
C ARG A 12 -6.87 -24.83 18.29
N LEU A 13 -6.54 -26.03 17.81
CA LEU A 13 -5.53 -26.23 16.77
C LEU A 13 -5.89 -25.56 15.45
N VAL A 14 -7.17 -25.44 15.04
CA VAL A 14 -7.56 -24.82 13.76
C VAL A 14 -7.64 -23.30 13.83
N LEU A 15 -8.16 -22.70 14.92
CA LEU A 15 -8.09 -21.25 15.11
C LEU A 15 -6.65 -20.81 15.40
N VAL A 16 -5.91 -21.62 16.16
CA VAL A 16 -4.46 -21.48 16.30
C VAL A 16 -3.78 -21.79 14.99
N LEU A 17 -4.23 -22.67 14.08
CA LEU A 17 -3.62 -22.85 12.74
C LEU A 17 -4.05 -21.76 11.77
N PHE A 18 -5.19 -21.10 11.93
CA PHE A 18 -5.61 -19.98 11.08
C PHE A 18 -4.88 -18.70 11.53
N LEU A 19 -4.82 -18.48 12.84
CA LEU A 19 -3.97 -17.46 13.45
C LEU A 19 -2.50 -17.81 13.31
N VAL A 20 -2.05 -19.06 13.39
CA VAL A 20 -0.67 -19.52 13.15
C VAL A 20 -0.42 -19.60 11.67
N VAL A 21 -1.33 -19.74 10.73
CA VAL A 21 -1.01 -19.57 9.29
C VAL A 21 -0.86 -18.08 8.97
N ILE A 22 -1.65 -17.22 9.63
CA ILE A 22 -1.47 -15.77 9.56
C ILE A 22 -0.19 -15.31 10.30
N PHE A 23 0.10 -15.87 11.48
CA PHE A 23 1.26 -15.56 12.33
C PHE A 23 2.51 -16.32 11.92
N SER A 24 2.44 -17.52 11.33
CA SER A 24 3.58 -18.27 10.79
C SER A 24 3.97 -17.76 9.42
N ASN A 25 3.08 -17.14 8.63
CA ASN A 25 3.56 -16.34 7.50
C ASN A 25 4.24 -15.03 7.96
N VAL A 26 3.92 -14.53 9.16
CA VAL A 26 4.65 -13.43 9.82
C VAL A 26 5.94 -13.91 10.51
N PHE A 27 5.99 -15.14 11.03
CA PHE A 27 7.15 -15.73 11.73
C PHE A 27 8.10 -16.55 10.83
N VAL A 28 7.66 -17.06 9.68
CA VAL A 28 8.52 -17.80 8.72
C VAL A 28 9.39 -16.83 7.92
N SER A 29 9.04 -15.55 7.85
CA SER A 29 9.99 -14.50 7.41
C SER A 29 10.98 -14.08 8.52
N SER A 30 10.79 -14.57 9.75
CA SER A 30 11.62 -14.29 10.94
C SER A 30 12.49 -15.49 11.38
N ALA A 31 12.26 -16.70 10.87
CA ALA A 31 12.95 -17.91 11.29
C ALA A 31 13.79 -18.50 10.15
N GLY A 32 14.77 -17.72 9.69
CA GLY A 32 15.82 -18.12 8.76
C GLY A 32 17.20 -17.73 9.27
N SER A 33 17.45 -17.89 10.58
CA SER A 33 18.80 -17.79 11.16
C SER A 33 19.13 -19.14 11.78
N SER A 34 19.74 -20.01 10.98
CA SER A 34 20.45 -21.15 11.51
C SER A 34 21.68 -20.60 12.25
N SER A 35 21.65 -20.73 13.58
CA SER A 35 22.77 -20.43 14.45
C SER A 35 23.94 -21.35 14.10
N ARG A 36 24.83 -20.90 13.22
CA ARG A 36 26.22 -21.32 13.25
C ARG A 36 26.97 -20.33 14.11
N SER A 37 27.29 -20.75 15.32
CA SER A 37 28.29 -20.11 16.17
C SER A 37 29.63 -20.16 15.45
N PHE A 38 29.92 -19.15 14.65
CA PHE A 38 31.27 -18.84 14.23
C PHE A 38 31.82 -17.83 15.24
N LEU A 39 32.89 -18.23 15.90
CA LEU A 39 33.60 -17.44 16.89
C LEU A 39 33.87 -16.04 16.32
N THR A 40 33.31 -15.04 17.00
CA THR A 40 33.56 -13.62 16.75
C THR A 40 34.99 -13.30 17.13
N GLU A 41 35.89 -13.31 16.14
CA GLU A 41 37.00 -12.36 16.15
C GLU A 41 36.42 -10.99 15.80
N GLY A 42 36.46 -10.07 16.77
CA GLY A 42 35.94 -8.72 16.64
C GLY A 42 36.70 -7.95 15.56
N LEU A 43 36.12 -7.88 14.36
CA LEU A 43 36.49 -6.89 13.36
C LEU A 43 35.59 -5.67 13.55
N ASN A 44 36.15 -4.64 14.18
CA ASN A 44 35.60 -3.29 14.23
C ASN A 44 35.45 -2.75 12.80
N PRO A 45 34.23 -2.50 12.28
CA PRO A 45 34.04 -1.96 10.93
C PRO A 45 34.65 -0.56 10.75
N GLN A 46 34.79 0.21 11.83
CA GLN A 46 35.41 1.54 11.80
C GLN A 46 36.91 1.50 11.52
N ALA A 47 37.60 0.39 11.81
CA ALA A 47 39.03 0.25 11.55
C ALA A 47 39.37 0.08 10.06
N LYS A 48 38.38 -0.29 9.21
CA LYS A 48 38.63 -0.54 7.78
C LYS A 48 38.49 0.72 6.90
N ILE A 49 37.77 1.75 7.37
CA ILE A 49 37.54 2.99 6.62
C ILE A 49 38.67 4.01 6.87
N ALA A 50 39.31 3.98 8.05
CA ALA A 50 40.34 4.96 8.42
C ALA A 50 41.67 4.84 7.67
N GLY A 51 41.85 3.83 6.79
CA GLY A 51 43.08 3.57 6.05
C GLY A 51 42.95 3.57 4.52
N GLN A 52 41.75 3.80 3.97
CA GLN A 52 41.58 3.90 2.51
C GLN A 52 41.78 5.35 2.07
N SER A 53 42.76 5.56 1.19
CA SER A 53 42.88 6.83 0.45
C SER A 53 41.55 7.11 -0.25
N ARG A 54 41.00 8.32 -0.07
CA ARG A 54 39.81 8.77 -0.82
C ARG A 54 40.02 8.57 -2.31
N SER A 55 38.98 8.10 -2.99
CA SER A 55 38.99 7.97 -4.44
C SER A 55 38.88 9.35 -5.09
N GLU A 56 39.52 9.55 -6.25
CA GLU A 56 39.27 10.74 -7.09
C GLU A 56 37.86 10.75 -7.68
N HIS A 57 37.09 9.67 -7.50
CA HIS A 57 35.78 9.47 -8.08
C HIS A 57 34.76 9.11 -7.01
N ALA A 58 33.52 9.59 -7.17
CA ALA A 58 32.45 9.29 -6.23
C ALA A 58 31.13 8.94 -6.93
N TYR A 59 30.38 8.01 -6.33
CA TYR A 59 28.94 7.96 -6.48
C TYR A 59 28.33 9.01 -5.55
N ALA A 60 27.35 9.78 -6.03
CA ALA A 60 26.65 10.78 -5.22
C ALA A 60 25.14 10.59 -5.26
N THR A 61 24.49 10.90 -4.14
CA THR A 61 23.03 11.02 -4.06
C THR A 61 22.64 12.18 -3.17
N LEU A 62 21.36 12.58 -3.20
CA LEU A 62 20.83 13.74 -2.47
C LEU A 62 19.58 13.36 -1.69
N LEU A 63 19.55 13.71 -0.41
CA LEU A 63 18.40 13.55 0.47
C LEU A 63 17.95 14.91 1.01
N TYR A 64 16.64 15.16 0.87
CA TYR A 64 15.98 16.34 1.42
C TYR A 64 15.40 16.10 2.83
N GLY A 65 15.24 14.84 3.21
CA GLY A 65 14.62 14.44 4.46
C GLY A 65 14.58 12.92 4.63
N ASP A 66 14.18 12.48 5.83
CA ASP A 66 14.15 11.07 6.21
C ASP A 66 13.20 10.22 5.35
N GLU A 67 12.25 10.83 4.62
CA GLU A 67 11.36 10.12 3.69
C GLU A 67 12.12 9.43 2.54
N PHE A 68 13.32 9.90 2.19
CA PHE A 68 14.18 9.29 1.16
C PHE A 68 15.24 8.35 1.74
N LEU A 69 15.37 8.28 3.06
CA LEU A 69 16.43 7.54 3.75
C LEU A 69 16.44 6.08 3.29
N LEU A 70 15.30 5.39 3.36
CA LEU A 70 15.19 3.99 2.94
C LEU A 70 15.57 3.78 1.46
N GLY A 71 15.21 4.72 0.57
CA GLY A 71 15.62 4.70 -0.83
C GLY A 71 17.14 4.72 -0.98
N VAL A 72 17.81 5.63 -0.28
CA VAL A 72 19.27 5.74 -0.31
C VAL A 72 19.98 4.56 0.35
N ARG A 73 19.42 3.99 1.42
CA ARG A 73 19.96 2.75 2.01
C ARG A 73 19.97 1.61 1.00
N VAL A 74 18.86 1.42 0.27
CA VAL A 74 18.73 0.40 -0.78
C VAL A 74 19.66 0.70 -1.96
N LEU A 75 19.74 1.96 -2.41
CA LEU A 75 20.68 2.39 -3.44
C LEU A 75 22.12 2.05 -3.04
N GLY A 76 22.55 2.42 -1.84
CA GLY A 76 23.90 2.16 -1.34
C GLY A 76 24.22 0.68 -1.27
N LYS A 77 23.26 -0.14 -0.78
CA LYS A 77 23.38 -1.60 -0.80
C LYS A 77 23.56 -2.13 -2.22
N SER A 78 22.73 -1.68 -3.16
CA SER A 78 22.78 -2.10 -4.56
C SER A 78 24.12 -1.76 -5.24
N ILE A 79 24.68 -0.59 -4.95
CA ILE A 79 26.01 -0.18 -5.42
C ILE A 79 27.08 -1.12 -4.85
N ARG A 80 27.08 -1.37 -3.54
CA ARG A 80 28.06 -2.24 -2.88
C ARG A 80 28.03 -3.68 -3.37
N ASP A 81 26.84 -4.22 -3.63
CA ASP A 81 26.66 -5.58 -4.14
C ASP A 81 27.27 -5.80 -5.53
N THR A 82 27.52 -4.71 -6.27
CA THR A 82 28.17 -4.75 -7.59
C THR A 82 29.69 -4.55 -7.54
N GLY A 83 30.28 -4.51 -6.34
CA GLY A 83 31.74 -4.44 -6.14
C GLY A 83 32.30 -3.02 -6.12
N VAL A 84 31.87 -2.21 -5.14
CA VAL A 84 32.26 -0.78 -5.07
C VAL A 84 33.79 -0.60 -4.88
N THR A 85 34.40 0.26 -5.71
CA THR A 85 35.78 0.72 -5.50
C THR A 85 35.91 2.24 -5.34
N LYS A 86 34.81 2.98 -5.49
CA LYS A 86 34.75 4.45 -5.42
C LYS A 86 34.05 4.92 -4.16
N ASP A 87 34.29 6.18 -3.78
CA ASP A 87 33.61 6.79 -2.64
C ASP A 87 32.09 6.82 -2.89
N MET A 88 31.29 6.63 -1.85
CA MET A 88 29.84 6.86 -1.90
C MET A 88 29.50 8.07 -1.04
N VAL A 89 28.97 9.13 -1.63
CA VAL A 89 28.70 10.40 -0.95
C VAL A 89 27.21 10.68 -0.92
N ALA A 90 26.67 10.92 0.27
CA ALA A 90 25.27 11.34 0.46
C ALA A 90 25.24 12.82 0.82
N LEU A 91 24.76 13.66 -0.10
CA LEU A 91 24.45 15.05 0.18
C LEU A 91 23.14 15.11 0.98
N VAL A 92 23.16 15.68 2.18
CA VAL A 92 21.99 15.74 3.07
C VAL A 92 21.65 17.18 3.43
N SER A 93 20.36 17.53 3.38
CA SER A 93 19.87 18.81 3.90
C SER A 93 19.60 18.73 5.41
N ASP A 94 19.20 19.86 6.00
CA ASP A 94 18.76 19.93 7.40
C ASP A 94 17.46 19.17 7.70
N GLY A 95 16.76 18.66 6.67
CA GLY A 95 15.56 17.84 6.84
C GLY A 95 15.86 16.38 7.22
N VAL A 96 17.12 15.94 7.10
CA VAL A 96 17.55 14.59 7.47
C VAL A 96 17.94 14.57 8.94
N SER A 97 17.37 13.64 9.71
CA SER A 97 17.64 13.54 11.15
C SER A 97 19.06 13.05 11.44
N ASP A 98 19.60 13.38 12.61
CA ASP A 98 20.90 12.84 13.04
C ASP A 98 20.92 11.32 13.15
N ALA A 99 19.76 10.70 13.44
CA ALA A 99 19.61 9.25 13.39
C ALA A 99 19.73 8.72 11.96
N GLY A 100 19.10 9.39 10.98
CA GLY A 100 19.26 9.07 9.57
C GLY A 100 20.69 9.21 9.08
N ILE A 101 21.39 10.26 9.49
CA ILE A 101 22.80 10.50 9.16
C ILE A 101 23.69 9.39 9.70
N ARG A 102 23.57 9.05 10.99
CA ARG A 102 24.33 7.93 11.59
C ARG A 102 24.05 6.60 10.89
N LEU A 103 22.81 6.39 10.44
CA LEU A 103 22.44 5.18 9.71
C LEU A 103 23.08 5.14 8.31
N LEU A 104 23.13 6.27 7.60
CA LEU A 104 23.83 6.37 6.31
C LEU A 104 25.34 6.13 6.48
N GLU A 105 25.96 6.73 7.48
CA GLU A 105 27.38 6.51 7.80
C GLU A 105 27.66 5.04 8.13
N ALA A 106 26.77 4.40 8.91
CA ALA A 106 26.85 2.97 9.22
C ALA A 106 26.69 2.09 7.96
N ASP A 107 25.85 2.50 7.01
CA ASP A 107 25.72 1.86 5.70
C ASP A 107 26.91 2.17 4.77
N GLY A 108 27.92 2.93 5.20
CA GLY A 108 29.13 3.21 4.42
C GLY A 108 29.04 4.42 3.50
N TRP A 109 28.07 5.32 3.70
CA TRP A 109 28.03 6.61 3.02
C TRP A 109 28.94 7.63 3.72
N ILE A 110 29.70 8.39 2.93
CA ILE A 110 30.31 9.66 3.36
C ILE A 110 29.21 10.71 3.32
N VAL A 111 28.75 11.15 4.49
CA VAL A 111 27.65 12.12 4.58
C VAL A 111 28.19 13.55 4.54
N GLN A 112 27.68 14.35 3.61
CA GLN A 112 28.02 15.77 3.49
C GLN A 112 26.75 16.61 3.67
N ARG A 113 26.70 17.36 4.77
CA ARG A 113 25.61 18.32 5.01
C ARG A 113 25.72 19.50 4.04
N ILE A 114 24.60 19.89 3.47
CA ILE A 114 24.50 20.98 2.50
C ILE A 114 23.26 21.84 2.73
N GLU A 115 23.41 23.15 2.53
CA GLU A 115 22.27 24.06 2.52
C GLU A 115 21.40 23.85 1.27
N LEU A 116 20.08 24.00 1.41
CA LEU A 116 19.17 23.94 0.25
C LEU A 116 19.32 25.18 -0.63
N LEU A 117 19.30 24.98 -1.95
CA LEU A 117 19.21 26.06 -2.91
C LEU A 117 17.74 26.45 -3.11
N ALA A 118 17.45 27.74 -2.98
CA ALA A 118 16.12 28.28 -3.20
C ALA A 118 15.69 28.11 -4.66
N ASN A 119 14.45 27.67 -4.88
CA ASN A 119 13.87 27.62 -6.22
C ASN A 119 13.35 29.02 -6.62
N PRO A 120 13.92 29.66 -7.65
CA PRO A 120 13.43 30.97 -8.11
C PRO A 120 12.03 30.91 -8.74
N ASN A 121 11.54 29.71 -9.09
CA ASN A 121 10.21 29.52 -9.68
C ASN A 121 9.12 29.42 -8.60
N SER A 122 8.57 30.57 -8.19
CA SER A 122 7.51 30.66 -7.17
C SER A 122 6.13 30.12 -7.60
N LYS A 123 5.93 29.77 -8.87
CA LYS A 123 4.64 29.30 -9.44
C LYS A 123 4.36 27.80 -9.29
N ARG A 124 5.23 27.04 -8.61
CA ARG A 124 5.15 25.57 -8.51
C ARG A 124 4.88 25.14 -7.06
N PRO A 125 4.30 23.94 -6.83
CA PRO A 125 3.96 23.48 -5.49
C PRO A 125 5.19 23.44 -4.57
N THR A 126 4.98 23.74 -3.28
CA THR A 126 6.01 23.91 -2.24
C THR A 126 7.01 22.75 -2.17
N ARG A 127 6.57 21.53 -2.53
CA ARG A 127 7.43 20.34 -2.61
C ARG A 127 8.64 20.47 -3.55
N PHE A 128 8.64 21.46 -4.45
CA PHE A 128 9.74 21.70 -5.39
C PHE A 128 10.70 22.83 -4.95
N TRP A 129 10.55 23.34 -3.72
CA TRP A 129 11.35 24.46 -3.22
C TRP A 129 12.86 24.21 -3.21
N GLY A 130 13.29 22.99 -2.90
CA GLY A 130 14.71 22.64 -2.81
C GLY A 130 15.30 22.00 -4.06
N VAL A 131 14.56 21.85 -5.15
CA VAL A 131 14.93 20.94 -6.26
C VAL A 131 16.23 21.33 -6.95
N TYR A 132 16.55 22.62 -7.02
CA TYR A 132 17.80 23.10 -7.58
C TYR A 132 19.03 22.70 -6.76
N THR A 133 18.86 22.24 -5.52
CA THR A 133 19.95 21.74 -4.65
C THR A 133 20.75 20.62 -5.32
N LYS A 134 20.13 19.85 -6.23
CA LYS A 134 20.83 18.84 -7.04
C LYS A 134 22.01 19.44 -7.81
N LEU A 135 21.98 20.72 -8.19
CA LEU A 135 23.10 21.39 -8.87
C LEU A 135 24.38 21.45 -8.02
N LYS A 136 24.31 21.25 -6.70
CA LYS A 136 25.51 21.21 -5.85
C LYS A 136 26.48 20.09 -6.20
N ILE A 137 26.04 19.05 -6.93
CA ILE A 137 26.95 18.00 -7.44
C ILE A 137 28.03 18.57 -8.37
N PHE A 138 27.73 19.66 -9.09
CA PHE A 138 28.69 20.33 -9.97
C PHE A 138 29.77 21.10 -9.19
N ASN A 139 29.60 21.27 -7.87
CA ASN A 139 30.57 21.93 -6.99
C ASN A 139 31.32 20.96 -6.07
N MET A 140 31.21 19.64 -6.30
CA MET A 140 31.95 18.61 -5.54
C MET A 140 33.41 18.52 -6.01
N THR A 141 34.16 19.62 -5.93
CA THR A 141 35.50 19.78 -6.53
C THR A 141 36.60 18.93 -5.86
N ASP A 142 36.30 18.29 -4.74
CA ASP A 142 37.17 17.28 -4.12
C ASP A 142 37.25 15.99 -4.96
N TYR A 143 36.33 15.81 -5.92
CA TYR A 143 36.27 14.69 -6.83
C TYR A 143 36.48 15.15 -8.27
N ARG A 144 37.28 14.37 -9.01
CA ARG A 144 37.49 14.55 -10.44
C ARG A 144 36.25 14.22 -11.26
N LYS A 145 35.48 13.22 -10.83
CA LYS A 145 34.24 12.80 -11.50
C LYS A 145 33.23 12.26 -10.51
N VAL A 146 31.98 12.64 -10.70
CA VAL A 146 30.86 12.23 -9.86
C VAL A 146 29.80 11.55 -10.72
N VAL A 147 29.39 10.35 -10.33
CA VAL A 147 28.22 9.65 -10.87
C VAL A 147 27.07 9.88 -9.89
N TYR A 148 26.15 10.77 -10.26
CA TYR A 148 24.96 11.07 -9.48
C TYR A 148 23.82 10.10 -9.79
N LEU A 149 23.16 9.62 -8.73
CA LEU A 149 22.03 8.69 -8.75
C LEU A 149 20.92 9.24 -7.83
N ASP A 150 19.70 9.41 -8.35
CA ASP A 150 18.56 9.79 -7.52
C ASP A 150 18.23 8.69 -6.49
N ALA A 151 17.66 9.07 -5.34
CA ALA A 151 17.35 8.17 -4.23
C ALA A 151 16.32 7.07 -4.56
N ASP A 152 15.64 7.18 -5.70
CA ASP A 152 14.69 6.22 -6.25
C ASP A 152 15.28 5.44 -7.44
N THR A 153 16.59 5.20 -7.40
CA THR A 153 17.30 4.32 -8.33
C THR A 153 17.87 3.11 -7.60
N ILE A 154 18.16 2.03 -8.34
CA ILE A 154 18.98 0.90 -7.88
C ILE A 154 19.96 0.51 -8.97
N VAL A 155 21.11 -0.02 -8.54
CA VAL A 155 22.16 -0.54 -9.41
C VAL A 155 22.09 -2.07 -9.41
N THR A 156 21.90 -2.66 -10.58
CA THR A 156 21.76 -4.13 -10.76
C THR A 156 23.02 -4.80 -11.28
N ARG A 157 23.94 -4.02 -11.87
CA ARG A 157 25.25 -4.44 -12.37
C ARG A 157 26.24 -3.30 -12.20
N SER A 158 27.54 -3.63 -12.23
CA SER A 158 28.58 -2.61 -12.12
C SER A 158 28.42 -1.50 -13.16
N ILE A 159 28.58 -0.26 -12.70
CA ILE A 159 28.51 0.98 -13.49
C ILE A 159 29.82 1.77 -13.39
N GLU A 160 30.94 1.10 -13.05
CA GLU A 160 32.24 1.77 -12.94
C GLU A 160 32.72 2.39 -14.25
N ASP A 161 32.29 1.84 -15.38
CA ASP A 161 32.56 2.39 -16.70
C ASP A 161 31.96 3.79 -16.90
N LEU A 162 30.93 4.19 -16.14
CA LEU A 162 30.44 5.57 -16.18
C LEU A 162 31.50 6.60 -15.78
N PHE A 163 32.53 6.22 -15.00
CA PHE A 163 33.64 7.12 -14.70
C PHE A 163 34.58 7.37 -15.89
N GLU A 164 34.39 6.66 -17.00
CA GLU A 164 35.09 6.91 -18.27
C GLU A 164 34.30 7.82 -19.22
N CYS A 165 33.07 8.18 -18.86
CA CYS A 165 32.27 9.11 -19.65
C CYS A 165 32.92 10.50 -19.69
N GLN A 166 32.62 11.32 -20.70
CA GLN A 166 33.25 12.64 -20.86
C GLN A 166 32.73 13.67 -19.81
N SER A 167 32.70 14.97 -20.12
CA SER A 167 32.51 16.04 -19.12
C SER A 167 31.10 16.07 -18.51
N PHE A 168 30.08 15.66 -19.27
CA PHE A 168 28.71 15.53 -18.80
C PHE A 168 28.00 14.38 -19.51
N CYS A 169 27.39 13.48 -18.76
CA CYS A 169 26.62 12.39 -19.36
C CYS A 169 25.30 12.19 -18.64
N ALA A 170 24.26 11.88 -19.40
CA ALA A 170 22.95 11.54 -18.87
C ALA A 170 22.21 10.62 -19.86
N ASN A 171 21.06 10.10 -19.48
CA ASN A 171 20.21 9.36 -20.40
C ASN A 171 19.13 10.26 -21.02
N LEU A 172 18.74 9.99 -22.26
CA LEU A 172 17.51 10.56 -22.83
C LEU A 172 16.30 9.78 -22.31
N LYS A 173 15.28 10.51 -21.86
CA LYS A 173 13.98 9.92 -21.54
C LYS A 173 13.29 9.47 -22.85
N HIS A 174 11.99 9.13 -22.79
CA HIS A 174 11.12 8.90 -23.96
C HIS A 174 10.86 10.18 -24.82
N SER A 175 11.74 11.17 -24.74
CA SER A 175 11.71 12.44 -25.47
C SER A 175 13.15 12.85 -25.78
N GLU A 176 13.35 13.84 -26.64
CA GLU A 176 14.64 14.50 -26.90
C GLU A 176 15.16 15.33 -25.68
N ARG A 177 14.84 14.88 -24.46
CA ARG A 177 15.18 15.55 -23.20
C ARG A 177 15.92 14.61 -22.28
N LEU A 178 16.95 15.12 -21.63
CA LEU A 178 17.70 14.39 -20.62
C LEU A 178 16.85 14.11 -19.38
N ASN A 179 17.14 12.97 -18.76
CA ASN A 179 16.67 12.58 -17.44
C ASN A 179 17.80 12.86 -16.43
N SER A 180 17.51 13.65 -15.39
CA SER A 180 18.51 14.06 -14.38
C SER A 180 18.61 13.12 -13.18
N GLY A 181 18.05 11.90 -13.27
CA GLY A 181 18.13 10.90 -12.21
C GLY A 181 19.37 10.04 -12.24
N VAL A 182 20.07 9.99 -13.37
CA VAL A 182 21.41 9.40 -13.49
C VAL A 182 22.26 10.33 -14.35
N MET A 183 23.32 10.87 -13.76
CA MET A 183 24.21 11.81 -14.43
C MET A 183 25.67 11.54 -14.10
N VAL A 184 26.57 11.78 -15.04
CA VAL A 184 28.00 11.85 -14.83
C VAL A 184 28.42 13.29 -14.99
N VAL A 185 29.18 13.83 -14.05
CA VAL A 185 29.66 15.22 -14.09
C VAL A 185 31.16 15.26 -13.76
N GLU A 186 31.92 16.09 -14.47
CA GLU A 186 33.21 16.60 -14.00
C GLU A 186 32.92 17.88 -13.18
N PRO A 187 32.98 17.84 -11.84
CA PRO A 187 32.68 19.02 -11.01
C PRO A 187 33.66 20.16 -11.31
N SER A 188 33.14 21.39 -11.35
CA SER A 188 33.92 22.61 -11.53
C SER A 188 33.21 23.77 -10.85
N ARG A 189 33.97 24.52 -10.04
CA ARG A 189 33.47 25.72 -9.37
C ARG A 189 32.97 26.75 -10.38
N ASP A 190 33.71 26.99 -11.45
CA ASP A 190 33.34 27.92 -12.52
C ASP A 190 32.03 27.50 -13.21
N LEU A 191 31.89 26.19 -13.46
CA LEU A 191 30.67 25.62 -14.06
C LEU A 191 29.46 25.81 -13.13
N PHE A 192 29.64 25.53 -11.84
CA PHE A 192 28.59 25.71 -10.84
C PHE A 192 28.19 27.18 -10.70
N GLU A 193 29.15 28.10 -10.60
CA GLU A 193 28.88 29.54 -10.51
C GLU A 193 28.15 30.06 -11.76
N ASP A 194 28.55 29.61 -12.96
CA ASP A 194 27.83 29.93 -14.20
C ASP A 194 26.39 29.39 -14.18
N MET A 195 26.18 28.14 -13.74
CA MET A 195 24.82 27.59 -13.58
C MET A 195 24.00 28.44 -12.62
N MET A 196 24.53 28.77 -11.44
CA MET A 196 23.83 29.57 -10.44
C MET A 196 23.45 30.97 -10.95
N SER A 197 24.30 31.60 -11.77
CA SER A 197 23.99 32.88 -12.42
C SER A 197 22.81 32.80 -13.41
N LYS A 198 22.58 31.60 -13.98
CA LYS A 198 21.54 31.34 -14.98
C LYS A 198 20.25 30.79 -14.40
N VAL A 199 20.26 30.18 -13.21
CA VAL A 199 19.08 29.56 -12.57
C VAL A 199 17.85 30.48 -12.52
N GLY A 200 18.04 31.78 -12.26
CA GLY A 200 16.95 32.76 -12.21
C GLY A 200 16.41 33.23 -13.58
N ASN A 201 17.19 33.04 -14.65
CA ASN A 201 16.92 33.63 -15.97
C ASN A 201 16.68 32.59 -17.07
N THR A 202 17.11 31.34 -16.87
CA THR A 202 16.93 30.25 -17.82
C THR A 202 15.59 29.58 -17.59
N TYR A 203 14.81 29.46 -18.66
CA TYR A 203 13.53 28.74 -18.63
C TYR A 203 13.72 27.28 -18.23
N SER A 204 12.90 26.78 -17.30
CA SER A 204 12.83 25.37 -16.91
C SER A 204 11.41 24.86 -17.10
N TYR A 205 11.20 23.95 -18.05
CA TYR A 205 9.85 23.42 -18.34
C TYR A 205 9.25 22.63 -17.16
N THR A 206 10.09 22.05 -16.29
CA THR A 206 9.65 21.42 -15.04
C THR A 206 9.53 22.41 -13.89
N GLY A 207 10.15 23.59 -13.99
CA GLY A 207 10.36 24.51 -12.87
C GLY A 207 11.37 24.00 -11.84
N GLY A 208 12.21 23.03 -12.20
CA GLY A 208 13.25 22.43 -11.35
C GLY A 208 14.54 22.11 -12.12
N ASP A 209 15.37 21.26 -11.52
CA ASP A 209 16.71 20.87 -12.01
C ASP A 209 16.65 20.24 -13.41
N GLN A 210 15.76 19.26 -13.63
CA GLN A 210 15.71 18.55 -14.91
C GLN A 210 15.42 19.49 -16.07
N GLY A 211 14.44 20.40 -15.89
CA GLY A 211 14.08 21.36 -16.92
C GLY A 211 15.18 22.39 -17.17
N PHE A 212 15.85 22.85 -16.11
CA PHE A 212 16.99 23.76 -16.21
C PHE A 212 18.16 23.10 -16.95
N LEU A 213 18.55 21.89 -16.57
CA LEU A 213 19.66 21.16 -17.17
C LEU A 213 19.42 20.89 -18.66
N ASN A 214 18.17 20.59 -19.06
CA ASN A 214 17.80 20.46 -20.48
C ASN A 214 17.98 21.77 -21.26
N SER A 215 17.72 22.92 -20.65
CA SER A 215 17.92 24.22 -21.28
C SER A 215 19.36 24.71 -21.21
N TYR A 216 20.13 24.27 -20.22
CA TYR A 216 21.54 24.60 -20.05
C TYR A 216 22.43 23.82 -21.03
N TYR A 217 22.22 22.49 -21.14
CA TYR A 217 22.95 21.62 -22.06
C TYR A 217 22.27 21.55 -23.44
N VAL A 218 22.33 22.66 -24.17
CA VAL A 218 21.75 22.78 -25.52
C VAL A 218 22.42 21.78 -26.47
N GLY A 219 21.62 21.06 -27.27
CA GLY A 219 22.10 20.05 -28.22
C GLY A 219 22.40 18.67 -27.60
N PHE A 220 22.01 18.44 -26.34
CA PHE A 220 22.24 17.14 -25.68
C PHE A 220 21.61 15.96 -26.43
N ALA A 221 20.47 16.17 -27.12
CA ALA A 221 19.83 15.14 -27.93
C ALA A 221 20.74 14.63 -29.06
N ASP A 222 21.59 15.50 -29.61
CA ASP A 222 22.52 15.20 -30.70
C ASP A 222 23.89 14.68 -30.20
N ALA A 223 24.09 14.60 -28.89
CA ALA A 223 25.36 14.12 -28.33
C ALA A 223 25.62 12.65 -28.69
N GLU A 224 26.90 12.29 -28.78
CA GLU A 224 27.30 10.92 -29.13
C GLU A 224 26.93 9.95 -28.00
N LEU A 225 26.60 8.70 -28.36
CA LEU A 225 26.36 7.66 -27.36
C LEU A 225 27.67 7.31 -26.64
N PHE A 226 27.59 7.23 -25.31
CA PHE A 226 28.68 6.71 -24.50
C PHE A 226 28.92 5.25 -24.86
N ASN A 227 30.15 4.94 -25.29
CA ASN A 227 30.59 3.59 -25.57
C ASN A 227 31.67 3.18 -24.55
N PRO A 228 31.40 2.24 -23.63
CA PRO A 228 32.37 1.77 -22.65
C PRO A 228 33.50 0.94 -23.29
N GLU A 229 33.31 0.42 -24.51
CA GLU A 229 34.28 -0.47 -25.19
C GLU A 229 35.38 0.29 -25.93
N LEU A 230 35.33 1.63 -25.97
CA LEU A 230 36.38 2.44 -26.60
C LEU A 230 37.71 2.31 -25.84
N SER A 231 38.80 2.16 -26.59
CA SER A 231 40.14 2.12 -25.99
C SER A 231 40.47 3.45 -25.29
N PRO A 232 41.29 3.43 -24.23
CA PRO A 232 41.68 4.63 -23.49
C PRO A 232 42.31 5.71 -24.39
N GLU A 233 43.08 5.32 -25.42
CA GLU A 233 43.74 6.24 -26.35
C GLU A 233 42.72 6.99 -27.20
N ILE A 234 41.74 6.28 -27.77
CA ILE A 234 40.67 6.87 -28.58
C ILE A 234 39.82 7.80 -27.71
N ARG A 235 39.50 7.36 -26.49
CA ARG A 235 38.69 8.12 -25.53
C ARG A 235 39.37 9.44 -25.13
N LYS A 236 40.69 9.44 -24.95
CA LYS A 236 41.48 10.62 -24.57
C LYS A 236 41.69 11.59 -25.72
N ALA A 237 41.68 11.11 -26.97
CA ALA A 237 41.79 11.93 -28.17
C ALA A 237 40.47 12.64 -28.53
N ARG A 238 39.33 12.14 -28.07
CA ARG A 238 38.02 12.76 -28.31
C ARG A 238 37.90 14.09 -27.53
N PRO A 239 37.25 15.12 -28.11
CA PRO A 239 37.04 16.37 -27.41
C PRO A 239 36.16 16.15 -26.18
N LYS A 240 36.51 16.79 -25.05
CA LYS A 240 35.67 16.79 -23.84
C LYS A 240 34.33 17.46 -24.13
N LYS A 241 33.31 16.65 -24.39
CA LYS A 241 31.93 17.06 -24.68
C LYS A 241 30.98 16.27 -23.80
N MET A 242 29.69 16.57 -23.92
CA MET A 242 28.65 15.74 -23.33
C MET A 242 28.41 14.45 -24.15
N GLU A 243 27.98 13.38 -23.50
CA GLU A 243 27.62 12.09 -24.12
C GLU A 243 26.26 11.57 -23.60
N ARG A 244 25.61 10.73 -24.40
CA ARG A 244 24.33 10.09 -24.04
C ARG A 244 24.56 8.68 -23.51
N LEU A 245 24.08 8.44 -22.29
CA LEU A 245 23.98 7.11 -21.73
C LEU A 245 22.83 6.34 -22.39
N THR A 246 23.03 5.06 -22.64
CA THR A 246 21.97 4.16 -23.10
C THR A 246 20.93 3.94 -22.00
N THR A 247 19.76 3.43 -22.37
CA THR A 247 18.68 3.09 -21.41
C THR A 247 19.12 2.05 -20.37
N LEU A 248 20.19 1.30 -20.61
CA LEU A 248 20.76 0.35 -19.64
C LEU A 248 21.19 1.03 -18.34
N TYR A 249 21.63 2.29 -18.41
CA TYR A 249 22.12 3.07 -17.26
C TYR A 249 21.06 3.96 -16.62
N ASN A 250 19.81 3.97 -17.11
CA ASN A 250 18.71 4.75 -16.52
C ASN A 250 17.36 4.19 -17.02
N ALA A 251 17.07 2.94 -16.68
CA ALA A 251 15.87 2.26 -17.16
C ALA A 251 14.62 2.81 -16.47
N ASP A 252 13.74 3.44 -17.24
CA ASP A 252 12.56 4.14 -16.76
C ASP A 252 11.40 3.18 -16.44
N VAL A 253 11.08 3.00 -15.16
CA VAL A 253 9.96 2.15 -14.71
C VAL A 253 8.61 2.69 -15.18
N GLY A 254 8.47 4.01 -15.39
CA GLY A 254 7.29 4.60 -15.99
C GLY A 254 7.08 4.16 -17.43
N LEU A 255 8.17 4.00 -18.20
CA LEU A 255 8.10 3.44 -19.55
C LEU A 255 7.78 1.94 -19.52
N PHE A 256 8.37 1.20 -18.58
CA PHE A 256 8.01 -0.21 -18.36
C PHE A 256 6.51 -0.36 -18.08
N ALA A 257 5.93 0.49 -17.23
CA ALA A 257 4.51 0.43 -16.89
C ALA A 257 3.60 0.65 -18.12
N LEU A 258 4.03 1.47 -19.08
CA LEU A 258 3.29 1.69 -20.32
C LEU A 258 3.47 0.53 -21.32
N ALA A 259 4.69 0.00 -21.46
CA ALA A 259 5.03 -1.02 -22.45
C ALA A 259 4.81 -2.47 -21.96
N ASN A 260 4.67 -2.68 -20.65
CA ASN A 260 4.70 -3.97 -19.95
C ASN A 260 5.92 -4.84 -20.31
N LYS A 261 7.05 -4.21 -20.61
CA LYS A 261 8.34 -4.86 -20.88
C LYS A 261 9.46 -3.84 -20.79
N TRP A 262 10.68 -4.32 -20.58
CA TRP A 262 11.88 -3.52 -20.79
C TRP A 262 12.10 -3.30 -22.30
N MET A 263 12.54 -2.09 -22.67
CA MET A 263 12.89 -1.75 -24.06
C MET A 263 14.29 -2.23 -24.45
N VAL A 264 14.97 -2.88 -23.51
CA VAL A 264 16.33 -3.43 -23.59
C VAL A 264 16.29 -4.83 -22.97
N ASP A 265 17.34 -5.62 -23.17
CA ASP A 265 17.49 -6.89 -22.47
C ASP A 265 17.50 -6.65 -20.95
N ALA A 266 16.54 -7.27 -20.26
CA ALA A 266 16.38 -7.14 -18.82
C ALA A 266 17.61 -7.65 -18.05
N SER A 267 18.31 -8.64 -18.61
CA SER A 267 19.51 -9.18 -18.00
C SER A 267 20.64 -8.16 -17.99
N GLU A 268 20.76 -7.32 -19.02
CA GLU A 268 21.82 -6.32 -19.21
C GLU A 268 21.56 -4.98 -18.51
N LEU A 269 20.42 -4.83 -17.84
CA LEU A 269 20.10 -3.64 -17.06
C LEU A 269 21.19 -3.37 -16.01
N ARG A 270 21.59 -2.10 -15.91
CA ARG A 270 22.61 -1.65 -14.96
C ARG A 270 22.03 -0.73 -13.89
N VAL A 271 21.11 0.16 -14.28
CA VAL A 271 20.40 1.04 -13.33
C VAL A 271 18.92 1.06 -13.66
N ILE A 272 18.08 0.88 -12.65
CA ILE A 272 16.63 0.99 -12.73
C ILE A 272 16.20 2.25 -11.98
N HIS A 273 15.36 3.06 -12.58
CA HIS A 273 14.89 4.33 -12.04
C HIS A 273 13.36 4.33 -11.87
N TYR A 274 12.90 4.46 -10.63
CA TYR A 274 11.50 4.44 -10.24
C TYR A 274 10.82 5.82 -10.41
N THR A 275 10.70 6.23 -11.68
CA THR A 275 10.22 7.56 -12.12
C THR A 275 8.72 7.83 -11.87
N LEU A 276 7.93 6.82 -11.50
CA LEU A 276 6.49 6.96 -11.25
C LEU A 276 6.26 7.67 -9.92
N GLY A 277 6.07 8.99 -9.98
CA GLY A 277 5.91 9.88 -8.83
C GLY A 277 5.07 9.36 -7.65
N PRO A 278 3.82 8.89 -7.84
CA PRO A 278 2.99 8.40 -6.75
C PRO A 278 3.30 6.97 -6.28
N LEU A 279 4.10 6.22 -7.03
CA LEU A 279 4.40 4.81 -6.80
C LEU A 279 5.91 4.65 -6.57
N LYS A 280 6.38 5.07 -5.40
CA LYS A 280 7.78 4.90 -5.03
C LYS A 280 8.02 3.49 -4.50
N PRO A 281 9.21 2.92 -4.71
CA PRO A 281 9.43 1.50 -4.44
C PRO A 281 9.39 1.17 -2.94
N TRP A 282 9.65 2.15 -2.07
CA TRP A 282 9.50 2.03 -0.62
C TRP A 282 8.05 2.06 -0.12
N ASP A 283 7.09 2.45 -0.97
CA ASP A 283 5.68 2.38 -0.59
C ASP A 283 5.20 0.92 -0.66
N TRP A 284 4.67 0.40 0.45
CA TRP A 284 4.29 -1.02 0.57
C TRP A 284 3.32 -1.49 -0.53
N TYR A 285 2.47 -0.60 -1.05
CA TYR A 285 1.50 -0.92 -2.09
C TYR A 285 2.11 -0.97 -3.50
N ALA A 286 3.31 -0.42 -3.71
CA ALA A 286 3.90 -0.31 -5.05
C ALA A 286 4.27 -1.68 -5.66
N GLU A 287 4.76 -2.63 -4.85
CA GLU A 287 5.10 -3.99 -5.33
C GLU A 287 3.87 -4.73 -5.89
N TRP A 288 2.70 -4.50 -5.30
CA TRP A 288 1.46 -5.12 -5.75
C TRP A 288 1.02 -4.64 -7.13
N LEU A 289 1.44 -3.43 -7.52
CA LEU A 289 1.04 -2.77 -8.75
C LEU A 289 2.09 -2.86 -9.85
N LEU A 290 3.37 -2.79 -9.49
CA LEU A 290 4.50 -2.65 -10.41
C LEU A 290 5.50 -3.79 -10.22
N GLU A 291 5.61 -4.65 -11.23
CA GLU A 291 6.56 -5.77 -11.22
C GLU A 291 8.03 -5.35 -10.98
N PRO A 292 8.56 -4.26 -11.59
CA PRO A 292 9.94 -3.85 -11.32
C PRO A 292 10.25 -3.49 -9.87
N VAL A 293 9.23 -3.17 -9.05
CA VAL A 293 9.43 -2.85 -7.63
C VAL A 293 9.90 -4.08 -6.84
N LYS A 294 9.62 -5.29 -7.33
CA LYS A 294 10.11 -6.52 -6.72
C LYS A 294 11.64 -6.54 -6.62
N MET A 295 12.36 -6.11 -7.68
CA MET A 295 13.83 -6.05 -7.65
C MET A 295 14.36 -5.12 -6.55
N TRP A 296 13.68 -3.99 -6.30
CA TRP A 296 14.03 -3.09 -5.22
C TRP A 296 13.75 -3.71 -3.84
N GLN A 297 12.62 -4.41 -3.69
CA GLN A 297 12.27 -5.09 -2.43
C GLN A 297 13.20 -6.27 -2.15
N ASP A 298 13.62 -7.01 -3.17
CA ASP A 298 14.60 -8.10 -3.07
C ASP A 298 15.96 -7.58 -2.55
N ILE A 299 16.38 -6.37 -2.93
CA ILE A 299 17.57 -5.73 -2.34
C ILE A 299 17.28 -5.27 -0.91
N ARG A 300 16.13 -4.63 -0.66
CA ARG A 300 15.73 -4.14 0.68
C ARG A 300 15.81 -5.23 1.73
N VAL A 301 15.30 -6.43 1.46
CA VAL A 301 15.28 -7.53 2.45
C VAL A 301 16.68 -8.03 2.82
N THR A 302 17.70 -7.73 2.00
CA THR A 302 19.10 -8.06 2.29
C THR A 302 19.84 -6.96 3.05
N LEU A 303 19.20 -5.84 3.38
CA LEU A 303 19.81 -4.81 4.22
C LEU A 303 20.13 -5.37 5.60
N GLU A 304 21.41 -5.28 5.96
CA GLU A 304 21.91 -5.76 7.25
C GLU A 304 21.44 -4.88 8.41
N GLU A 305 21.34 -5.51 9.58
CA GLU A 305 21.06 -4.81 10.84
C GLU A 305 22.36 -4.30 11.46
N ILE A 306 22.91 -3.23 10.89
CA ILE A 306 24.13 -2.58 11.39
C ILE A 306 23.83 -1.81 12.69
N ILE A 307 22.65 -1.19 12.76
CA ILE A 307 22.11 -0.56 13.96
C ILE A 307 20.89 -1.38 14.42
N PRO A 308 20.73 -1.64 15.74
CA PRO A 308 19.61 -2.43 16.24
C PRO A 308 18.25 -1.91 15.74
N GLY A 309 17.44 -2.81 15.19
CA GLY A 309 16.12 -2.52 14.64
C GLY A 309 16.10 -1.94 13.22
N THR A 310 17.25 -1.80 12.53
CA THR A 310 17.32 -1.22 11.18
C THR A 310 17.47 -2.24 10.05
N GLY A 311 17.52 -3.54 10.36
CA GLY A 311 17.60 -4.61 9.37
C GLY A 311 16.42 -4.60 8.40
N GLN A 312 16.65 -5.06 7.17
CA GLN A 312 15.65 -5.08 6.09
C GLN A 312 15.03 -3.69 5.77
N GLY A 313 15.76 -2.61 6.09
CA GLY A 313 15.26 -1.25 5.92
C GLY A 313 14.09 -0.91 6.86
N ARG A 314 14.04 -1.52 8.05
CA ARG A 314 13.09 -1.15 9.10
C ARG A 314 13.53 0.11 9.83
N ASP A 315 12.56 0.78 10.41
CA ASP A 315 12.74 1.89 11.34
C ASP A 315 12.10 1.50 12.69
N PRO A 316 12.79 1.66 13.84
CA PRO A 316 12.26 1.30 15.15
C PRO A 316 10.92 1.98 15.46
N ARG A 317 10.76 3.26 15.09
CA ARG A 317 9.53 4.01 15.36
C ARG A 317 8.36 3.48 14.54
N THR A 318 8.57 3.26 13.25
CA THR A 318 7.61 2.65 12.32
C THR A 318 7.26 1.22 12.75
N SER A 319 8.24 0.48 13.24
CA SER A 319 8.04 -0.88 13.75
C SER A 319 7.14 -0.89 14.99
N LEU A 320 7.37 0.02 15.95
CA LEU A 320 6.51 0.19 17.12
C LEU A 320 5.07 0.56 16.73
N ILE A 321 4.90 1.49 15.80
CA ILE A 321 3.58 1.88 15.27
C ILE A 321 2.89 0.66 14.64
N THR A 322 3.61 -0.08 13.80
CA THR A 322 3.10 -1.29 13.13
C THR A 322 2.61 -2.33 14.14
N TRP A 323 3.41 -2.63 15.17
CA TRP A 323 3.00 -3.55 16.24
C TRP A 323 1.77 -3.07 16.99
N THR A 324 1.72 -1.77 17.31
CA THR A 324 0.57 -1.16 17.99
C THR A 324 -0.70 -1.29 17.14
N LEU A 325 -0.59 -1.06 15.83
CA LEU A 325 -1.71 -1.16 14.89
C LEU A 325 -2.25 -2.59 14.77
N PHE A 326 -1.40 -3.62 14.85
CA PHE A 326 -1.86 -5.02 14.90
C PHE A 326 -2.54 -5.36 16.23
N LEU A 327 -2.07 -4.80 17.35
CA LEU A 327 -2.60 -5.17 18.66
C LEU A 327 -3.97 -4.54 18.95
N ILE A 328 -4.24 -3.32 18.46
CA ILE A 328 -5.48 -2.58 18.80
C ILE A 328 -6.74 -3.36 18.39
N PRO A 329 -6.94 -3.80 17.13
CA PRO A 329 -8.12 -4.56 16.75
C PRO A 329 -8.25 -5.87 17.52
N LEU A 330 -7.14 -6.58 17.74
CA LEU A 330 -7.12 -7.83 18.52
C LEU A 330 -7.58 -7.63 19.96
N LEU A 331 -7.05 -6.60 20.63
CA LEU A 331 -7.44 -6.26 22.00
C LEU A 331 -8.90 -5.79 22.06
N ALA A 332 -9.34 -4.96 21.11
CA ALA A 332 -10.73 -4.50 21.03
C ALA A 332 -11.70 -5.68 20.81
N LEU A 333 -11.35 -6.63 19.94
CA LEU A 333 -12.13 -7.86 19.73
C LEU A 333 -12.14 -8.74 20.97
N SER A 334 -11.05 -8.81 21.73
CA SER A 334 -11.01 -9.59 22.98
C SER A 334 -11.93 -9.03 24.09
N TYR A 335 -12.17 -7.70 24.06
CA TYR A 335 -13.10 -7.01 24.97
C TYR A 335 -14.55 -7.04 24.47
N MET A 336 -14.77 -7.24 23.17
CA MET A 336 -16.08 -7.55 22.61
C MET A 336 -16.56 -8.89 23.20
N LYS A 337 -17.82 -8.95 23.66
CA LYS A 337 -18.36 -10.07 24.46
C LYS A 337 -17.92 -11.45 23.94
N ARG A 338 -17.34 -12.29 24.81
CA ARG A 338 -16.91 -13.68 24.54
C ARG A 338 -17.93 -14.53 23.75
N ALA A 339 -19.23 -14.26 23.93
CA ALA A 339 -20.31 -14.90 23.19
C ALA A 339 -20.32 -14.58 21.68
N LEU A 340 -19.95 -13.36 21.29
CA LEU A 340 -19.89 -12.90 19.90
C LEU A 340 -18.76 -13.61 19.14
N LEU A 341 -17.58 -13.72 19.74
CA LEU A 341 -16.43 -14.46 19.19
C LEU A 341 -16.76 -15.95 18.97
N LEU A 342 -17.44 -16.58 19.94
CA LEU A 342 -17.88 -17.98 19.83
C LEU A 342 -18.97 -18.18 18.77
N GLN A 343 -19.83 -17.18 18.54
CA GLN A 343 -20.86 -17.23 17.49
C GLN A 343 -20.23 -17.10 16.10
N ILE A 344 -19.33 -16.14 15.90
CA ILE A 344 -18.55 -15.99 14.66
C ILE A 344 -17.81 -17.29 14.33
N GLN A 345 -17.21 -17.94 15.33
CA GLN A 345 -16.53 -19.23 15.16
C GLN A 345 -17.48 -20.37 14.74
N LYS A 346 -18.69 -20.44 15.32
CA LYS A 346 -19.71 -21.45 14.95
C LYS A 346 -20.22 -21.23 13.53
N ASP A 347 -20.44 -19.97 13.14
CA ASP A 347 -20.97 -19.62 11.83
C ASP A 347 -19.94 -19.86 10.70
N LEU A 348 -18.65 -19.56 10.96
CA LEU A 348 -17.54 -19.90 10.06
C LEU A 348 -17.37 -21.43 9.89
N PHE A 349 -17.54 -22.20 10.97
CA PHE A 349 -17.43 -23.67 10.92
C PHE A 349 -18.62 -24.31 10.19
N GLY A 350 -19.84 -23.82 10.42
CA GLY A 350 -21.04 -24.24 9.70
C GLY A 350 -20.91 -24.05 8.19
N LEU A 351 -20.25 -22.97 7.77
CA LEU A 351 -19.97 -22.68 6.36
C LEU A 351 -18.94 -23.62 5.72
N ALA A 352 -17.86 -23.95 6.45
CA ALA A 352 -16.85 -24.90 5.98
C ALA A 352 -17.42 -26.32 5.78
N SER A 353 -18.48 -26.66 6.53
CA SER A 353 -19.20 -27.93 6.40
C SER A 353 -20.33 -27.93 5.37
N SER A 354 -20.75 -26.77 4.83
CA SER A 354 -21.81 -26.66 3.83
C SER A 354 -21.31 -26.02 2.54
N GLY A 355 -20.86 -26.86 1.60
CA GLY A 355 -20.47 -26.45 0.24
C GLY A 355 -21.60 -25.86 -0.63
N SER A 356 -22.79 -25.58 -0.07
CA SER A 356 -24.00 -25.13 -0.80
C SER A 356 -24.30 -23.64 -0.70
N VAL A 357 -23.57 -22.86 0.11
CA VAL A 357 -23.93 -21.46 0.43
C VAL A 357 -23.71 -20.53 -0.77
N PHE A 358 -22.57 -20.64 -1.46
CA PHE A 358 -22.31 -19.90 -2.71
C PHE A 358 -23.33 -20.24 -3.79
N PHE A 359 -23.72 -21.51 -3.91
CA PHE A 359 -24.75 -21.95 -4.85
C PHE A 359 -26.13 -21.40 -4.50
N THR A 360 -26.49 -21.33 -3.22
CA THR A 360 -27.77 -20.78 -2.78
C THR A 360 -27.85 -19.28 -3.00
N TYR A 361 -26.77 -18.55 -2.70
CA TYR A 361 -26.65 -17.10 -2.95
C TYR A 361 -26.60 -16.78 -4.45
N ALA A 362 -25.80 -17.52 -5.24
CA ALA A 362 -25.75 -17.38 -6.69
C ALA A 362 -27.08 -17.73 -7.35
N ARG A 363 -27.81 -18.75 -6.84
CA ARG A 363 -29.15 -19.11 -7.31
C ARG A 363 -30.16 -18.00 -7.02
N GLN A 364 -30.12 -17.38 -5.84
CA GLN A 364 -30.97 -16.23 -5.49
C GLN A 364 -30.68 -15.01 -6.38
N LEU A 365 -29.41 -14.71 -6.67
CA LEU A 365 -29.03 -13.67 -7.63
C LEU A 365 -29.45 -14.01 -9.07
N TRP A 366 -29.25 -15.24 -9.51
CA TRP A 366 -29.57 -15.70 -10.87
C TRP A 366 -31.07 -15.65 -11.17
N TYR A 367 -31.93 -16.02 -10.20
CA TYR A 367 -33.38 -15.89 -10.37
C TYR A 367 -33.84 -14.43 -10.51
N LYS A 368 -33.07 -13.46 -10.02
CA LYS A 368 -33.40 -12.03 -10.08
C LYS A 368 -32.92 -11.35 -11.37
N TYR A 369 -31.85 -11.82 -12.00
CA TYR A 369 -31.23 -11.21 -13.19
C TYR A 369 -31.36 -12.04 -14.48
N LYS A 370 -32.41 -12.87 -14.58
CA LYS A 370 -32.67 -13.69 -15.77
C LYS A 370 -32.80 -12.79 -17.03
N PRO A 371 -32.12 -13.11 -18.15
CA PRO A 371 -32.19 -12.30 -19.37
C PRO A 371 -33.62 -12.36 -19.93
N GLY A 372 -34.32 -11.23 -19.93
CA GLY A 372 -35.70 -11.12 -20.44
C GLY A 372 -36.73 -10.58 -19.44
N ALA A 373 -36.38 -10.37 -18.16
CA ALA A 373 -37.22 -9.65 -17.22
C ALA A 373 -36.91 -8.14 -17.28
N THR A 374 -37.94 -7.30 -17.45
CA THR A 374 -37.83 -5.85 -17.38
C THR A 374 -37.25 -5.42 -16.02
N LEU A 375 -36.29 -4.48 -16.02
CA LEU A 375 -35.75 -3.88 -14.79
C LEU A 375 -36.92 -3.30 -13.98
N PRO A 376 -37.22 -3.79 -12.76
CA PRO A 376 -38.30 -3.24 -11.97
C PRO A 376 -37.91 -1.84 -11.54
N THR A 377 -38.73 -0.86 -11.90
CA THR A 377 -38.62 0.50 -11.37
C THR A 377 -38.89 0.47 -9.86
N TYR A 378 -38.16 1.31 -9.12
CA TYR A 378 -38.05 1.33 -7.66
C TYR A 378 -39.39 1.32 -6.88
N SER A 379 -40.49 1.72 -7.52
CA SER A 379 -41.84 1.80 -6.93
C SER A 379 -42.64 0.49 -6.92
N THR A 380 -42.38 -0.47 -7.81
CA THR A 380 -43.18 -1.71 -7.92
C THR A 380 -42.70 -2.84 -7.02
N LEU A 381 -41.53 -2.71 -6.38
CA LEU A 381 -40.94 -3.76 -5.54
C LEU A 381 -41.60 -3.87 -4.15
N ILE A 382 -42.17 -2.79 -3.63
CA ILE A 382 -42.76 -2.74 -2.29
C ILE A 382 -44.09 -3.50 -2.26
N THR A 383 -44.84 -3.52 -3.35
CA THR A 383 -46.15 -4.18 -3.42
C THR A 383 -46.09 -5.67 -3.74
N ALA A 384 -45.03 -6.13 -4.43
CA ALA A 384 -44.95 -7.50 -4.93
C ALA A 384 -44.28 -8.50 -3.96
N ILE A 385 -43.48 -8.02 -3.00
CA ILE A 385 -42.81 -8.89 -2.01
C ILE A 385 -43.72 -9.22 -0.80
N HIS A 386 -44.87 -8.55 -0.66
CA HIS A 386 -45.76 -8.66 0.50
C HIS A 386 -47.13 -9.32 0.26
N ARG A 387 -47.37 -9.97 -0.88
CA ARG A 387 -48.55 -10.83 -1.06
C ARG A 387 -48.12 -12.27 -1.31
N ASP A 388 -48.10 -13.07 -0.24
CA ASP A 388 -48.28 -14.51 -0.38
C ASP A 388 -49.73 -14.75 -0.87
N PRO A 389 -49.99 -15.48 -1.98
CA PRO A 389 -51.34 -15.66 -2.50
C PRO A 389 -52.26 -16.52 -1.61
N LYS A 390 -51.81 -16.95 -0.43
CA LYS A 390 -52.56 -17.85 0.46
C LYS A 390 -53.30 -17.18 1.62
N ASP A 391 -53.04 -15.91 1.92
CA ASP A 391 -53.73 -15.19 3.00
C ASP A 391 -54.85 -14.27 2.47
N ALA A 392 -55.80 -14.88 1.77
CA ALA A 392 -57.01 -14.22 1.28
C ALA A 392 -58.26 -14.55 2.13
N ASN A 393 -58.09 -14.86 3.41
CA ASN A 393 -59.19 -14.91 4.37
C ASN A 393 -58.82 -14.09 5.61
N GLY A 394 -59.73 -13.19 5.97
CA GLY A 394 -59.48 -12.10 6.89
C GLY A 394 -59.05 -12.55 8.28
N ASP A 395 -57.91 -12.02 8.71
CA ASP A 395 -57.66 -11.57 10.07
C ASP A 395 -56.94 -10.22 9.96
N ALA A 396 -57.43 -9.22 10.70
CA ALA A 396 -56.80 -7.91 10.79
C ALA A 396 -55.52 -7.99 11.65
N GLY A 397 -54.50 -8.69 11.15
CA GLY A 397 -53.18 -8.76 11.76
C GLY A 397 -52.38 -7.49 11.51
N LEU A 398 -51.76 -6.95 12.56
CA LEU A 398 -50.86 -5.80 12.55
C LEU A 398 -49.88 -5.89 11.37
N SER A 399 -50.10 -5.10 10.32
CA SER A 399 -49.21 -5.14 9.15
C SER A 399 -47.83 -4.61 9.51
N CYS A 400 -46.82 -5.48 9.47
CA CYS A 400 -45.42 -5.15 9.72
C CYS A 400 -44.88 -4.34 8.54
N VAL A 401 -45.06 -3.01 8.57
CA VAL A 401 -44.60 -2.14 7.48
C VAL A 401 -43.15 -1.75 7.68
N VAL A 402 -42.26 -2.30 6.84
CA VAL A 402 -40.86 -1.87 6.76
C VAL A 402 -40.78 -0.49 6.09
N PRO A 403 -40.05 0.50 6.63
CA PRO A 403 -39.92 1.81 6.02
C PRO A 403 -39.35 1.76 4.60
N ASN A 404 -40.03 2.39 3.64
CA ASN A 404 -39.68 2.36 2.21
C ASN A 404 -38.26 2.89 1.90
N TYR A 405 -37.68 3.72 2.77
CA TYR A 405 -36.34 4.29 2.60
C TYR A 405 -35.23 3.51 3.33
N LEU A 406 -35.58 2.50 4.14
CA LEU A 406 -34.60 1.74 4.94
C LEU A 406 -33.51 1.12 4.06
N GLY A 407 -33.91 0.50 2.95
CA GLY A 407 -32.99 -0.12 1.99
C GLY A 407 -31.97 0.88 1.41
N ILE A 408 -32.43 2.02 0.87
CA ILE A 408 -31.52 3.06 0.34
C ILE A 408 -30.61 3.59 1.44
N SER A 409 -31.16 3.87 2.63
CA SER A 409 -30.35 4.40 3.74
C SER A 409 -29.26 3.41 4.17
N ALA A 410 -29.56 2.12 4.20
CA ALA A 410 -28.59 1.07 4.53
C ALA A 410 -27.46 0.98 3.51
N ILE A 411 -27.79 1.10 2.23
CA ILE A 411 -26.80 1.12 1.14
C ILE A 411 -25.89 2.35 1.29
N ALA A 412 -26.47 3.53 1.51
CA ALA A 412 -25.70 4.77 1.69
C ALA A 412 -24.76 4.69 2.90
N VAL A 413 -25.25 4.20 4.04
CA VAL A 413 -24.44 4.02 5.26
C VAL A 413 -23.35 2.96 5.03
N CYS A 414 -23.64 1.87 4.33
CA CYS A 414 -22.66 0.84 3.99
C CYS A 414 -21.48 1.42 3.19
N PHE A 415 -21.74 2.12 2.10
CA PHE A 415 -20.66 2.71 1.28
C PHE A 415 -19.92 3.84 1.99
N PHE A 416 -20.63 4.71 2.74
CA PHE A 416 -19.97 5.73 3.55
C PHE A 416 -19.02 5.12 4.58
N THR A 417 -19.47 4.04 5.24
CA THR A 417 -18.66 3.30 6.21
C THR A 417 -17.48 2.61 5.54
N LEU A 418 -17.66 2.02 4.36
CA LEU A 418 -16.60 1.37 3.58
C LEU A 418 -15.51 2.37 3.17
N PHE A 419 -15.88 3.50 2.56
CA PHE A 419 -14.92 4.52 2.15
C PHE A 419 -14.24 5.19 3.35
N GLY A 420 -14.99 5.46 4.42
CA GLY A 420 -14.42 5.97 5.67
C GLY A 420 -13.42 4.99 6.30
N SER A 421 -13.70 3.69 6.27
CA SER A 421 -12.82 2.63 6.77
C SER A 421 -11.53 2.51 5.95
N LEU A 422 -11.64 2.53 4.62
CA LEU A 422 -10.49 2.53 3.72
C LEU A 422 -9.63 3.79 3.89
N GLY A 423 -10.26 4.97 4.01
CA GLY A 423 -9.56 6.23 4.23
C GLY A 423 -8.82 6.26 5.57
N LEU A 424 -9.44 5.73 6.63
CA LEU A 424 -8.82 5.59 7.93
C LEU A 424 -7.62 4.62 7.89
N ALA A 425 -7.77 3.46 7.26
CA ALA A 425 -6.67 2.51 7.09
C ALA A 425 -5.50 3.13 6.32
N ALA A 426 -5.77 3.81 5.19
CA ALA A 426 -4.75 4.49 4.39
C ALA A 426 -4.03 5.61 5.15
N PHE A 427 -4.72 6.26 6.10
CA PHE A 427 -4.14 7.30 6.96
C PHE A 427 -3.27 6.72 8.09
N LEU A 428 -3.73 5.64 8.73
CA LEU A 428 -3.05 5.06 9.89
C LEU A 428 -1.78 4.28 9.52
N ILE A 429 -1.77 3.62 8.37
CA ILE A 429 -0.73 2.65 8.02
C ILE A 429 0.49 3.36 7.45
N PRO A 430 1.68 3.21 8.06
CA PRO A 430 2.88 3.84 7.54
C PRO A 430 3.22 3.35 6.13
N ARG A 431 3.62 4.26 5.24
CA ARG A 431 3.92 3.94 3.84
C ARG A 431 5.11 2.98 3.66
N GLN A 432 6.13 3.12 4.51
CA GLN A 432 7.41 2.42 4.36
C GLN A 432 7.50 1.09 5.14
N VAL A 433 6.38 0.42 5.38
CA VAL A 433 6.38 -0.95 5.94
C VAL A 433 6.68 -1.99 4.86
N MET A 434 6.80 -3.26 5.24
CA MET A 434 6.89 -4.34 4.25
C MET A 434 5.59 -4.47 3.45
N PRO A 435 5.65 -4.84 2.16
CA PRO A 435 4.50 -4.99 1.27
C PRO A 435 3.35 -5.82 1.85
N TRP A 436 3.66 -6.97 2.46
CA TRP A 436 2.66 -7.81 3.13
C TRP A 436 2.13 -7.21 4.43
N THR A 437 3.00 -6.55 5.20
CA THR A 437 2.60 -5.89 6.45
C THR A 437 1.58 -4.78 6.19
N GLY A 438 1.86 -3.90 5.22
CA GLY A 438 0.92 -2.82 4.87
C GLY A 438 -0.38 -3.36 4.29
N PHE A 439 -0.31 -4.41 3.47
CA PHE A 439 -1.49 -5.08 2.94
C PHE A 439 -2.37 -5.67 4.05
N LEU A 440 -1.79 -6.45 4.97
CA LEU A 440 -2.52 -7.08 6.06
C LEU A 440 -3.14 -6.05 7.01
N LEU A 441 -2.38 -5.02 7.40
CA LEU A 441 -2.91 -3.94 8.23
C LEU A 441 -4.06 -3.19 7.54
N THR A 442 -3.98 -2.98 6.22
CA THR A 442 -5.03 -2.27 5.47
C THR A 442 -6.31 -3.05 5.54
N TYR A 443 -6.23 -4.37 5.33
CA TYR A 443 -7.37 -5.27 5.46
C TYR A 443 -7.88 -5.30 6.90
N GLU A 444 -7.02 -5.55 7.87
CA GLU A 444 -7.40 -5.63 9.28
C GLU A 444 -8.15 -4.39 9.74
N TRP A 445 -7.59 -3.19 9.51
CA TRP A 445 -8.21 -1.94 9.92
C TRP A 445 -9.48 -1.64 9.13
N THR A 446 -9.50 -1.86 7.82
CA THR A 446 -10.70 -1.64 7.00
C THR A 446 -11.85 -2.53 7.48
N PHE A 447 -11.59 -3.82 7.69
CA PHE A 447 -12.61 -4.76 8.16
C PHE A 447 -13.03 -4.46 9.60
N PHE A 448 -12.08 -4.20 10.51
CA PHE A 448 -12.37 -3.88 11.90
C PHE A 448 -13.28 -2.64 12.02
N THR A 449 -12.90 -1.54 11.36
CA THR A 449 -13.67 -0.29 11.46
C THR A 449 -15.01 -0.43 10.75
N PHE A 450 -15.06 -1.10 9.60
CA PHE A 450 -16.31 -1.36 8.89
C PHE A 450 -17.27 -2.18 9.74
N LEU A 451 -16.80 -3.28 10.31
CA LEU A 451 -17.60 -4.16 11.15
C LEU A 451 -18.11 -3.43 12.39
N VAL A 452 -17.28 -2.65 13.08
CA VAL A 452 -17.69 -1.90 14.27
C VAL A 452 -18.75 -0.86 13.93
N VAL A 453 -18.52 -0.03 12.92
CA VAL A 453 -19.43 1.07 12.55
C VAL A 453 -20.73 0.54 11.95
N PHE A 454 -20.64 -0.44 11.04
CA PHE A 454 -21.82 -1.00 10.39
C PHE A 454 -22.64 -1.87 11.36
N ALA A 455 -22.01 -2.62 12.27
CA ALA A 455 -22.75 -3.32 13.33
C ALA A 455 -23.51 -2.34 14.24
N LYS A 456 -22.93 -1.17 14.55
CA LYS A 456 -23.65 -0.13 15.31
C LYS A 456 -24.85 0.44 14.57
N TYR A 457 -24.74 0.58 13.25
CA TYR A 457 -25.89 0.92 12.42
C TYR A 457 -26.98 -0.16 12.48
N LEU A 458 -26.63 -1.45 12.40
CA LEU A 458 -27.60 -2.54 12.51
C LEU A 458 -28.25 -2.61 13.90
N ASP A 459 -27.48 -2.38 14.98
CA ASP A 459 -28.00 -2.25 16.35
C ASP A 459 -29.05 -1.13 16.45
N TYR A 460 -28.79 0.01 15.79
CA TYR A 460 -29.72 1.12 15.69
C TYR A 460 -30.99 0.73 14.91
N VAL A 461 -30.83 0.08 13.75
CA VAL A 461 -31.97 -0.40 12.93
C VAL A 461 -32.83 -1.41 13.69
N TYR A 462 -32.22 -2.32 14.46
CA TYR A 462 -32.92 -3.25 15.34
C TYR A 462 -33.68 -2.51 16.44
N SER A 463 -33.04 -1.55 17.11
CA SER A 463 -33.68 -0.74 18.15
C SER A 463 -34.83 0.09 17.59
N TRP A 464 -34.70 0.58 16.35
CA TRP A 464 -35.75 1.28 15.63
C TRP A 464 -36.93 0.35 15.30
N GLY A 465 -36.67 -0.87 14.82
CA GLY A 465 -37.70 -1.89 14.63
C GLY A 465 -38.46 -2.18 15.93
N ARG A 466 -37.75 -2.38 17.04
CA ARG A 466 -38.37 -2.57 18.36
C ARG A 466 -39.23 -1.38 18.80
N GLY A 467 -38.76 -0.15 18.52
CA GLY A 467 -39.48 1.09 18.82
C GLY A 467 -40.73 1.31 17.97
N THR A 468 -40.77 0.78 16.73
CA THR A 468 -41.98 0.86 15.89
C THR A 468 -43.04 -0.14 16.34
N ALA A 469 -42.64 -1.34 16.77
CA ALA A 469 -43.55 -2.33 17.36
C ALA A 469 -44.25 -1.77 18.61
N THR A 470 -43.51 -1.18 19.55
CA THR A 470 -44.07 -0.55 20.76
C THR A 470 -45.04 0.60 20.44
N LYS A 471 -44.81 1.40 19.39
CA LYS A 471 -45.75 2.45 18.96
C LYS A 471 -47.03 1.90 18.32
N SER A 472 -46.93 0.83 17.53
CA SER A 472 -48.11 0.17 16.98
C SER A 472 -48.93 -0.54 18.06
N LEU A 473 -48.27 -1.05 19.10
CA LEU A 473 -48.89 -1.61 20.29
C LEU A 473 -49.46 -0.52 21.20
N SER A 474 -48.82 0.63 21.38
CA SER A 474 -49.36 1.73 22.20
C SER A 474 -50.63 2.36 21.60
N VAL A 475 -50.76 2.38 20.26
CA VAL A 475 -52.00 2.77 19.58
C VAL A 475 -53.11 1.73 19.78
N ALA A 476 -52.76 0.46 19.99
CA ALA A 476 -53.70 -0.59 20.37
C ALA A 476 -54.01 -0.59 21.90
N GLU A 477 -53.05 -0.20 22.74
CA GLU A 477 -53.19 -0.10 24.20
C GLU A 477 -53.91 1.17 24.67
N GLU A 478 -54.08 2.20 23.82
CA GLU A 478 -54.98 3.34 24.14
C GLU A 478 -56.45 2.90 24.25
N ILE A 479 -56.77 1.64 23.90
CA ILE A 479 -58.06 0.96 24.12
C ILE A 479 -58.04 0.04 25.37
N SER A 480 -56.89 -0.18 26.01
CA SER A 480 -56.71 -1.15 27.10
C SER A 480 -55.89 -0.58 28.26
N LEU A 481 -56.54 0.26 29.05
CA LEU A 481 -56.05 0.70 30.35
C LEU A 481 -56.08 -0.47 31.35
N TYR A 482 -54.89 -0.86 31.82
CA TYR A 482 -54.51 -1.48 33.12
C TYR A 482 -53.50 -2.62 32.89
N SER A 483 -52.23 -2.35 33.15
CA SER A 483 -51.50 -2.90 34.32
C SER A 483 -49.99 -2.71 34.16
N THR A 484 -49.37 -2.38 35.29
CA THR A 484 -47.95 -2.12 35.49
C THR A 484 -47.24 -3.46 35.73
N ASP A 485 -46.08 -3.71 35.13
CA ASP A 485 -44.81 -3.79 35.89
C ASP A 485 -43.57 -4.13 35.05
N LYS A 486 -42.43 -3.69 35.58
CA LYS A 486 -41.05 -3.80 35.07
C LYS A 486 -40.62 -5.23 34.74
N LEU A 487 -39.84 -5.40 33.67
CA LEU A 487 -38.73 -6.37 33.69
C LEU A 487 -37.52 -5.93 32.84
N HIS A 488 -36.39 -5.71 33.51
CA HIS A 488 -35.08 -5.58 32.87
C HIS A 488 -34.62 -6.97 32.38
N SER A 489 -34.61 -7.20 31.06
CA SER A 489 -33.82 -8.28 30.45
C SER A 489 -32.83 -7.71 29.44
N LYS A 490 -31.56 -8.00 29.70
CA LYS A 490 -30.38 -7.58 28.95
C LYS A 490 -30.21 -8.52 27.75
N ASN A 491 -31.03 -8.35 26.71
CA ASN A 491 -31.00 -9.23 25.53
C ASN A 491 -29.70 -9.01 24.73
N SER A 492 -28.89 -10.06 24.65
CA SER A 492 -27.76 -10.13 23.74
C SER A 492 -28.26 -10.41 22.33
N VAL A 493 -28.07 -9.45 21.45
CA VAL A 493 -28.20 -9.59 20.00
C VAL A 493 -27.35 -10.78 19.52
N SER A 494 -27.99 -11.89 19.12
CA SER A 494 -27.29 -13.02 18.48
C SER A 494 -27.34 -12.86 16.95
N TRP A 495 -26.23 -13.11 16.28
CA TRP A 495 -26.16 -13.17 14.81
C TRP A 495 -26.83 -14.47 14.36
N ASP A 496 -27.69 -14.42 13.35
CA ASP A 496 -28.36 -15.60 12.81
C ASP A 496 -27.68 -16.08 11.51
N THR A 497 -28.05 -17.27 11.04
CA THR A 497 -27.41 -17.93 9.88
C THR A 497 -27.49 -17.08 8.60
N GLU A 498 -28.58 -16.33 8.40
CA GLU A 498 -28.73 -15.44 7.23
C GLU A 498 -27.79 -14.24 7.31
N THR A 499 -27.72 -13.57 8.46
CA THR A 499 -26.83 -12.43 8.68
C THR A 499 -25.36 -12.83 8.48
N SER A 500 -24.97 -13.99 9.01
CA SER A 500 -23.62 -14.52 8.84
C SER A 500 -23.31 -14.88 7.39
N THR A 501 -24.30 -15.36 6.62
CA THR A 501 -24.14 -15.65 5.19
C THR A 501 -23.84 -14.39 4.38
N TYR A 502 -24.64 -13.33 4.53
CA TYR A 502 -24.43 -12.08 3.79
C TYR A 502 -23.10 -11.40 4.13
N GLY A 503 -22.74 -11.38 5.43
CA GLY A 503 -21.47 -10.82 5.89
C GLY A 503 -20.25 -11.60 5.35
N ILE A 504 -20.28 -12.92 5.42
CA ILE A 504 -19.15 -13.77 5.00
C ILE A 504 -18.97 -13.72 3.47
N VAL A 505 -20.05 -13.79 2.68
CA VAL A 505 -19.95 -13.69 1.21
C VAL A 505 -19.32 -12.36 0.80
N THR A 506 -19.77 -11.26 1.41
CA THR A 506 -19.20 -9.92 1.16
C THR A 506 -17.71 -9.87 1.51
N ALA A 507 -17.32 -10.42 2.66
CA ALA A 507 -15.93 -10.46 3.09
C ALA A 507 -15.04 -11.32 2.17
N LEU A 508 -15.52 -12.49 1.74
CA LEU A 508 -14.80 -13.36 0.82
C LEU A 508 -14.58 -12.69 -0.55
N VAL A 509 -15.60 -12.02 -1.08
CA VAL A 509 -15.45 -11.27 -2.34
C VAL A 509 -14.41 -10.17 -2.19
N ALA A 510 -14.44 -9.41 -1.08
CA ALA A 510 -13.44 -8.37 -0.80
C ALA A 510 -12.00 -8.89 -0.64
N LEU A 511 -11.82 -10.10 -0.09
CA LEU A 511 -10.52 -10.76 0.04
C LEU A 511 -9.97 -11.28 -1.30
N LEU A 512 -10.85 -11.64 -2.24
CA LEU A 512 -10.44 -12.15 -3.55
C LEU A 512 -9.91 -11.06 -4.49
N ILE A 513 -10.33 -9.80 -4.33
CA ILE A 513 -10.01 -8.70 -5.27
C ILE A 513 -8.50 -8.58 -5.54
N PRO A 514 -7.61 -8.50 -4.53
CA PRO A 514 -6.17 -8.33 -4.77
C PRO A 514 -5.50 -9.61 -5.30
N ALA A 515 -6.14 -10.76 -5.10
CA ALA A 515 -5.67 -12.03 -5.62
C ALA A 515 -6.00 -12.22 -7.11
N LEU A 516 -7.04 -11.54 -7.64
CA LEU A 516 -7.48 -11.69 -9.03
C LEU A 516 -6.33 -11.57 -10.04
N PRO A 517 -5.46 -10.54 -10.00
CA PRO A 517 -4.39 -10.44 -11.01
C PRO A 517 -3.38 -11.58 -10.95
N ARG A 518 -3.11 -12.12 -9.74
CA ARG A 518 -2.24 -13.29 -9.58
C ARG A 518 -2.92 -14.57 -10.06
N ILE A 519 -4.20 -14.76 -9.75
CA ILE A 519 -5.01 -15.90 -10.20
C ILE A 519 -5.06 -15.97 -11.73
N PHE A 520 -5.20 -14.82 -12.39
CA PHE A 520 -5.22 -14.71 -13.85
C PHE A 520 -3.84 -14.51 -14.50
N GLY A 521 -2.74 -14.60 -13.73
CA GLY A 521 -1.37 -14.48 -14.27
C GLY A 521 -1.07 -13.14 -14.98
N THR A 522 -1.76 -12.06 -14.60
CA THR A 522 -1.68 -10.77 -15.29
C THR A 522 -0.51 -9.92 -14.77
N THR A 523 0.42 -9.55 -15.65
CA THR A 523 1.58 -8.70 -15.30
C THR A 523 1.36 -7.22 -15.64
N ALA A 524 0.62 -6.92 -16.71
CA ALA A 524 0.36 -5.56 -17.17
C ALA A 524 -0.42 -4.72 -16.15
N ILE A 525 0.13 -3.57 -15.76
CA ILE A 525 -0.45 -2.69 -14.73
C ILE A 525 -1.92 -2.32 -15.03
N PHE A 526 -2.25 -1.96 -16.28
CA PHE A 526 -3.62 -1.58 -16.64
C PHE A 526 -4.59 -2.75 -16.57
N ALA A 527 -4.14 -3.96 -16.92
CA ALA A 527 -4.94 -5.16 -16.80
C ALA A 527 -5.10 -5.58 -15.33
N ARG A 528 -4.05 -5.44 -14.49
CA ARG A 528 -4.15 -5.63 -13.03
C ARG A 528 -5.17 -4.66 -12.43
N ALA A 529 -5.07 -3.38 -12.76
CA ALA A 529 -6.00 -2.35 -12.31
C ALA A 529 -7.43 -2.64 -12.79
N GLY A 530 -7.61 -3.03 -14.06
CA GLY A 530 -8.92 -3.42 -14.61
C GLY A 530 -9.55 -4.61 -13.89
N LEU A 531 -8.77 -5.64 -13.55
CA LEU A 531 -9.23 -6.79 -12.77
C LEU A 531 -9.62 -6.38 -11.35
N MET A 532 -8.81 -5.54 -10.69
CA MET A 532 -9.14 -5.01 -9.36
C MET A 532 -10.41 -4.16 -9.40
N VAL A 533 -10.57 -3.27 -10.39
CA VAL A 533 -11.78 -2.45 -10.57
C VAL A 533 -13.01 -3.32 -10.82
N SER A 534 -12.87 -4.38 -11.61
CA SER A 534 -13.95 -5.35 -11.84
C SER A 534 -14.35 -6.09 -10.56
N GLY A 535 -13.35 -6.47 -9.75
CA GLY A 535 -13.57 -7.05 -8.42
C GLY A 535 -14.26 -6.07 -7.45
N VAL A 536 -13.88 -4.79 -7.47
CA VAL A 536 -14.52 -3.72 -6.68
C VAL A 536 -15.96 -3.51 -7.13
N PHE A 537 -16.24 -3.57 -8.44
CA PHE A 537 -17.61 -3.49 -8.95
C PHE A 537 -18.46 -4.67 -8.46
N LEU A 538 -17.93 -5.90 -8.51
CA LEU A 538 -18.61 -7.08 -7.98
C LEU A 538 -18.87 -6.94 -6.47
N LEU A 539 -17.87 -6.47 -5.71
CA LEU A 539 -18.02 -6.19 -4.29
C LEU A 539 -19.12 -5.15 -4.04
N ALA A 540 -19.19 -4.07 -4.83
CA ALA A 540 -20.24 -3.07 -4.70
C ALA A 540 -21.64 -3.66 -4.92
N VAL A 541 -21.82 -4.54 -5.91
CA VAL A 541 -23.09 -5.25 -6.16
C VAL A 541 -23.46 -6.13 -4.96
N VAL A 542 -22.52 -6.95 -4.48
CA VAL A 542 -22.73 -7.86 -3.34
C VAL A 542 -22.99 -7.09 -2.05
N ALA A 543 -22.25 -6.02 -1.80
CA ALA A 543 -22.40 -5.17 -0.62
C ALA A 543 -23.73 -4.41 -0.63
N THR A 544 -24.19 -3.92 -1.79
CA THR A 544 -25.50 -3.28 -1.94
C THR A 544 -26.61 -4.23 -1.54
N TYR A 545 -26.60 -5.43 -2.12
CA TYR A 545 -27.61 -6.46 -1.83
C TYR A 545 -27.57 -6.90 -0.37
N SER A 546 -26.37 -7.16 0.16
CA SER A 546 -26.17 -7.59 1.54
C SER A 546 -26.62 -6.51 2.52
N ALA A 547 -26.26 -5.25 2.32
CA ALA A 547 -26.62 -4.15 3.21
C ALA A 547 -28.14 -3.93 3.30
N GLU A 548 -28.84 -3.95 2.16
CA GLU A 548 -30.29 -3.84 2.11
C GLU A 548 -30.96 -4.98 2.90
N LYS A 549 -30.57 -6.23 2.61
CA LYS A 549 -31.15 -7.41 3.27
C LYS A 549 -30.86 -7.45 4.76
N LEU A 550 -29.65 -7.10 5.16
CA LEU A 550 -29.28 -7.06 6.56
C LEU A 550 -30.10 -6.02 7.34
N ALA A 551 -30.26 -4.82 6.80
CA ALA A 551 -31.04 -3.78 7.47
C ALA A 551 -32.51 -4.17 7.62
N VAL A 552 -33.14 -4.71 6.55
CA VAL A 552 -34.53 -5.19 6.60
C VAL A 552 -34.68 -6.34 7.61
N HIS A 553 -33.78 -7.33 7.56
CA HIS A 553 -33.80 -8.45 8.49
C HIS A 553 -33.71 -7.98 9.94
N TRP A 554 -32.75 -7.09 10.25
CA TRP A 554 -32.54 -6.60 11.62
C TRP A 554 -33.67 -5.71 12.13
N PHE A 555 -34.30 -4.94 11.25
CA PHE A 555 -35.51 -4.17 11.58
C PHE A 555 -36.68 -5.09 11.95
N LEU A 556 -36.97 -6.10 11.11
CA LEU A 556 -38.02 -7.08 11.36
C LEU A 556 -37.74 -7.92 12.61
N LYS A 557 -36.48 -8.30 12.84
CA LYS A 557 -36.06 -8.99 14.05
C LYS A 557 -36.36 -8.16 15.31
N GLY A 558 -36.09 -6.86 15.28
CA GLY A 558 -36.43 -5.95 16.37
C GLY A 558 -37.95 -5.87 16.64
N GLN A 559 -38.76 -5.86 15.57
CA GLN A 559 -40.23 -5.90 15.71
C GLN A 559 -40.72 -7.22 16.31
N ASN A 560 -40.21 -8.34 15.81
CA ASN A 560 -40.61 -9.67 16.25
C ASN A 560 -40.21 -9.92 17.72
N ASP A 561 -38.98 -9.59 18.11
CA ASP A 561 -38.50 -9.76 19.49
C ASP A 561 -39.32 -8.95 20.50
N CYS A 562 -39.91 -7.82 20.09
CA CYS A 562 -40.83 -7.04 20.92
C CYS A 562 -42.15 -7.80 21.14
N SER A 563 -42.72 -8.35 20.06
CA SER A 563 -44.00 -9.06 20.08
C SER A 563 -43.99 -10.39 20.84
N TYR A 564 -42.80 -10.97 21.05
CA TYR A 564 -42.60 -12.21 21.83
C TYR A 564 -42.35 -11.98 23.32
N LEU A 565 -41.94 -10.78 23.74
CA LEU A 565 -41.70 -10.46 25.15
C LEU A 565 -42.98 -9.98 25.87
N GLU A 566 -44.00 -9.57 25.11
CA GLU A 566 -45.31 -9.12 25.62
C GLU A 566 -46.40 -10.20 25.52
N ARG A 567 -46.10 -11.35 24.90
CA ARG A 567 -46.88 -12.60 24.96
C ARG A 567 -46.34 -13.49 26.07
#